data_AF-D2WDQ3-F1
#
_entry.id   AF-D2WDQ3-F1
#
_cell.length_a   1.000
_cell.length_b   1.000
_cell.length_c   1.000
_cell.angle_alpha   90.00
_cell.angle_beta   90.00
_cell.angle_gamma   90.00
#
_symmetry.space_group_name_H-M   'P 1'
#
loop_
_entity.id
_entity.type
_entity.pdbx_description
1 polymer ?
#
loop_
_entity_poly.entity_id
_entity_poly.type
_entity_poly.pdbx_seq_one_letter_code
_entity_poly.pdbx_strand_id
1 'polypeptide(L)'
;GGLERKWIKEGFSYYAPIRYSELPGYYRNYIDHVDVTMMQVAPMDEHGFFNFGPSASHLAAMLEKADCVIVEVNEDMPRCLGGFEEGVHISKVDMIVEGENPAIAELGGGGAATDVDKAVAKLIVDQIPNGACLQLGIGGMPNAVGSMIAESDLKDLGVHTEMYVD
;
A
#
# COMPACT_ATOMS: atom_id res chain seq x y z
N GLY A 1 -3.07 11.90 5.03
CA GLY A 1 -2.07 11.83 6.11
C GLY A 1 -2.15 13.01 7.07
N GLY A 2 -1.00 13.39 7.66
CA GLY A 2 -0.92 14.43 8.70
C GLY A 2 -1.05 15.87 8.19
N LEU A 3 -0.63 16.14 6.94
CA LEU A 3 -0.73 17.46 6.31
C LEU A 3 -2.18 17.75 5.91
N GLU A 4 -2.85 16.78 5.30
CA GLU A 4 -4.22 16.88 4.80
C GLU A 4 -5.20 17.11 5.94
N ARG A 5 -4.96 16.56 7.15
CA ARG A 5 -5.75 16.90 8.34
C ARG A 5 -5.68 18.39 8.70
N LYS A 6 -4.51 19.03 8.52
CA LYS A 6 -4.37 20.48 8.74
C LYS A 6 -5.12 21.25 7.66
N TRP A 7 -4.99 20.83 6.40
CA TRP A 7 -5.66 21.47 5.27
C TRP A 7 -7.19 21.36 5.32
N ILE A 8 -7.73 20.22 5.75
CA ILE A 8 -9.17 20.04 6.01
C ILE A 8 -9.62 21.01 7.12
N LYS A 9 -8.84 21.12 8.21
CA LYS A 9 -9.15 22.06 9.30
C LYS A 9 -9.12 23.52 8.84
N GLU A 10 -8.26 23.85 7.89
CA GLU A 10 -8.15 25.19 7.28
C GLU A 10 -9.19 25.44 6.18
N GLY A 11 -9.97 24.41 5.79
CA GLY A 11 -11.13 24.55 4.92
C GLY A 11 -10.86 24.53 3.42
N PHE A 12 -9.65 24.16 2.97
CA PHE A 12 -9.30 24.07 1.54
C PHE A 12 -9.05 22.64 1.04
N SER A 13 -9.37 21.63 1.85
CA SER A 13 -9.33 20.23 1.46
C SER A 13 -10.58 19.50 1.94
N TYR A 14 -11.01 18.49 1.19
CA TYR A 14 -12.19 17.67 1.48
C TYR A 14 -11.77 16.25 1.85
N TYR A 15 -12.62 15.59 2.65
CA TYR A 15 -12.47 14.18 2.98
C TYR A 15 -13.74 13.43 2.63
N ALA A 16 -13.61 12.39 1.81
CA ALA A 16 -14.68 11.46 1.47
C ALA A 16 -14.50 10.18 2.28
N PRO A 17 -15.41 9.86 3.23
CA PRO A 17 -15.32 8.61 3.98
C PRO A 17 -15.71 7.44 3.09
N ILE A 18 -14.74 6.58 2.77
CA ILE A 18 -14.95 5.36 2.00
C ILE A 18 -14.16 4.20 2.62
N ARG A 19 -14.70 2.98 2.55
CA ARG A 19 -13.95 1.77 2.92
C ARG A 19 -12.89 1.50 1.87
N TYR A 20 -11.69 1.13 2.30
CA TYR A 20 -10.57 0.96 1.36
C TYR A 20 -10.85 -0.10 0.28
N SER A 21 -11.50 -1.20 0.64
CA SER A 21 -11.92 -2.26 -0.29
C SER A 21 -12.89 -1.78 -1.39
N GLU A 22 -13.61 -0.69 -1.16
CA GLU A 22 -14.56 -0.14 -2.11
C GLU A 22 -13.89 0.79 -3.13
N LEU A 23 -12.62 1.17 -2.91
CA LEU A 23 -11.95 2.17 -3.74
C LEU A 23 -11.84 1.77 -5.23
N PRO A 24 -11.50 0.51 -5.60
CA PRO A 24 -11.55 0.10 -7.00
C PRO A 24 -12.97 0.17 -7.59
N GLY A 25 -13.97 -0.28 -6.84
CA GLY A 25 -15.38 -0.21 -7.23
C GLY A 25 -15.89 1.23 -7.35
N TYR A 26 -15.36 2.13 -6.52
CA TYR A 26 -15.69 3.55 -6.56
C TYR A 26 -15.31 4.18 -7.90
N TYR A 27 -14.06 3.98 -8.33
CA TYR A 27 -13.61 4.45 -9.64
C TYR A 27 -14.42 3.83 -10.78
N ARG A 28 -14.58 2.50 -10.78
CA ARG A 28 -15.27 1.79 -11.87
C ARG A 28 -16.73 2.21 -12.03
N ASN A 29 -17.45 2.35 -10.92
CA ASN A 29 -18.91 2.48 -10.94
C ASN A 29 -19.42 3.91 -10.77
N TYR A 30 -18.65 4.81 -10.17
CA TYR A 30 -19.15 6.15 -9.78
C TYR A 30 -18.28 7.30 -10.26
N ILE A 31 -17.07 7.04 -10.76
CA ILE A 31 -16.26 8.05 -11.44
C ILE A 31 -16.46 7.89 -12.95
N ASP A 32 -16.94 8.97 -13.58
CA ASP A 32 -17.20 8.99 -15.01
C ASP A 32 -15.89 9.01 -15.80
N HIS A 33 -14.95 9.87 -15.42
CA HIS A 33 -13.61 9.97 -15.99
C HIS A 33 -12.61 10.55 -14.98
N VAL A 34 -11.33 10.30 -15.21
CA VAL A 34 -10.18 10.88 -14.52
C VAL A 34 -9.29 11.53 -15.58
N ASP A 35 -9.11 12.86 -15.53
CA ASP A 35 -8.36 13.55 -16.59
C ASP A 35 -6.91 13.05 -16.72
N VAL A 36 -6.24 12.83 -15.58
CA VAL A 36 -4.84 12.40 -15.53
C VAL A 36 -4.65 11.43 -14.37
N THR A 37 -4.03 10.29 -14.64
CA THR A 37 -3.47 9.41 -13.61
C THR A 37 -1.96 9.38 -13.75
N MET A 38 -1.27 9.68 -12.65
CA MET A 38 0.19 9.67 -12.58
C MET A 38 0.67 8.79 -11.43
N MET A 39 1.67 7.94 -11.68
CA MET A 39 2.21 7.03 -10.68
C MET A 39 3.68 6.68 -10.95
N GLN A 40 4.40 6.35 -9.88
CA GLN A 40 5.73 5.76 -9.98
C GLN A 40 5.62 4.24 -10.17
N VAL A 41 6.45 3.66 -11.04
CA VAL A 41 6.41 2.24 -11.41
C VAL A 41 7.81 1.64 -11.46
N ALA A 42 7.89 0.31 -11.35
CA ALA A 42 9.11 -0.45 -11.64
C ALA A 42 9.43 -0.42 -13.15
N PRO A 43 10.69 -0.67 -13.54
CA PRO A 43 11.07 -0.75 -14.95
C PRO A 43 10.19 -1.73 -15.73
N MET A 44 9.97 -1.39 -16.99
CA MET A 44 9.20 -2.21 -17.93
C MET A 44 9.86 -3.58 -18.10
N ASP A 45 9.05 -4.64 -18.08
CA ASP A 45 9.54 -5.99 -18.40
C ASP A 45 9.60 -6.24 -19.92
N GLU A 46 10.11 -7.40 -20.29
CA GLU A 46 10.21 -7.84 -21.68
C GLU A 46 8.86 -8.01 -22.41
N HIS A 47 7.75 -8.01 -21.66
CA HIS A 47 6.40 -8.12 -22.18
C HIS A 47 5.70 -6.76 -22.30
N GLY A 48 6.40 -5.66 -21.98
CA GLY A 48 5.87 -4.32 -22.09
C GLY A 48 5.06 -3.86 -20.87
N PHE A 49 5.17 -4.53 -19.71
CA PHE A 49 4.45 -4.16 -18.49
C PHE A 49 5.33 -3.45 -17.47
N PHE A 50 4.82 -2.33 -16.96
CA PHE A 50 5.29 -1.65 -15.76
C PHE A 50 4.55 -2.19 -14.53
N ASN A 51 5.24 -2.48 -13.44
CA ASN A 51 4.65 -2.96 -12.19
C ASN A 51 4.45 -1.81 -11.19
N PHE A 52 3.35 -1.83 -10.43
CA PHE A 52 3.02 -0.77 -9.47
C PHE A 52 3.78 -0.85 -8.13
N GLY A 53 4.67 -1.84 -7.98
CA GLY A 53 5.36 -2.14 -6.74
C GLY A 53 4.38 -2.38 -5.59
N PRO A 54 4.64 -1.82 -4.39
CA PRO A 54 3.79 -2.05 -3.21
C PRO A 54 2.44 -1.32 -3.27
N SER A 55 2.11 -0.65 -4.38
CA SER A 55 0.93 0.24 -4.50
C SER A 55 -0.24 -0.38 -5.28
N ALA A 56 -0.24 -1.70 -5.51
CA ALA A 56 -1.25 -2.40 -6.32
C ALA A 56 -2.62 -2.57 -5.62
N SER A 57 -3.27 -1.46 -5.21
CA SER A 57 -4.59 -1.49 -4.55
C SER A 57 -5.76 -1.08 -5.45
N HIS A 58 -5.70 0.12 -6.05
CA HIS A 58 -6.79 0.67 -6.87
C HIS A 58 -6.31 1.34 -8.17
N LEU A 59 -5.00 1.29 -8.45
CA LEU A 59 -4.39 1.99 -9.58
C LEU A 59 -4.92 1.48 -10.92
N ALA A 60 -5.11 0.18 -11.11
CA ALA A 60 -5.70 -0.36 -12.35
C ALA A 60 -7.12 0.18 -12.59
N ALA A 61 -7.95 0.26 -11.54
CA ALA A 61 -9.30 0.83 -11.63
C ALA A 61 -9.29 2.33 -11.96
N MET A 62 -8.29 3.08 -11.50
CA MET A 62 -8.09 4.47 -11.90
C MET A 62 -7.71 4.58 -13.39
N LEU A 63 -6.78 3.73 -13.85
CA LEU A 63 -6.31 3.70 -15.24
C LEU A 63 -7.42 3.37 -16.23
N GLU A 64 -8.39 2.54 -15.86
CA GLU A 64 -9.58 2.26 -16.67
C GLU A 64 -10.44 3.50 -16.96
N LYS A 65 -10.31 4.54 -16.14
CA LYS A 65 -11.05 5.81 -16.25
C LYS A 65 -10.17 6.98 -16.70
N ALA A 66 -8.87 6.75 -16.88
CA ALA A 66 -7.91 7.80 -17.16
C ALA A 66 -7.93 8.21 -18.63
N ASP A 67 -8.03 9.52 -18.90
CA ASP A 67 -7.86 10.07 -20.24
C ASP A 67 -6.38 10.21 -20.64
N CYS A 68 -5.51 10.38 -19.63
CA CYS A 68 -4.06 10.46 -19.79
C CYS A 68 -3.35 9.69 -18.67
N VAL A 69 -2.44 8.81 -19.05
CA VAL A 69 -1.65 7.98 -18.15
C VAL A 69 -0.18 8.35 -18.24
N ILE A 70 0.37 8.80 -17.12
CA ILE A 70 1.78 9.16 -16.98
C ILE A 70 2.43 8.21 -15.99
N VAL A 71 3.51 7.54 -16.39
CA VAL A 71 4.32 6.71 -15.50
C VAL A 71 5.69 7.33 -15.28
N GLU A 72 6.12 7.40 -14.04
CA GLU A 72 7.50 7.73 -13.66
C GLU A 72 8.24 6.43 -13.36
N VAL A 73 9.25 6.10 -14.15
CA VAL A 73 10.04 4.88 -13.94
C VAL A 73 11.05 5.15 -12.82
N ASN A 74 11.02 4.28 -11.80
CA ASN A 74 12.04 4.25 -10.75
C ASN A 74 12.67 2.85 -10.70
N GLU A 75 13.97 2.76 -10.99
CA GLU A 75 14.75 1.51 -10.96
C GLU A 75 14.81 0.87 -9.57
N ASP A 76 14.64 1.65 -8.50
CA ASP A 76 14.59 1.15 -7.13
C ASP A 76 13.20 0.58 -6.77
N MET A 77 12.15 0.87 -7.56
CA MET A 77 10.80 0.36 -7.32
C MET A 77 10.77 -1.16 -7.45
N PRO A 78 10.46 -1.91 -6.38
CA PRO A 78 10.45 -3.36 -6.46
C PRO A 78 9.31 -3.85 -7.33
N ARG A 79 9.52 -4.98 -8.00
CA ARG A 79 8.44 -5.69 -8.68
C ARG A 79 7.73 -6.60 -7.68
N CYS A 80 6.51 -6.23 -7.30
CA CYS A 80 5.65 -7.05 -6.44
C CYS A 80 4.82 -7.99 -7.31
N LEU A 81 4.93 -9.30 -7.05
CA LEU A 81 4.34 -10.37 -7.87
C LEU A 81 3.14 -11.02 -7.16
N GLY A 82 2.29 -11.67 -7.95
CA GLY A 82 1.33 -12.66 -7.47
C GLY A 82 -0.10 -12.13 -7.25
N GLY A 83 -0.36 -10.89 -7.66
CA GLY A 83 -1.68 -10.27 -7.67
C GLY A 83 -2.31 -10.22 -9.06
N PHE A 84 -3.59 -9.83 -9.08
CA PHE A 84 -4.25 -9.32 -10.28
C PHE A 84 -4.06 -7.81 -10.31
N GLU A 85 -4.07 -7.21 -11.50
CA GLU A 85 -4.10 -5.74 -11.62
C GLU A 85 -2.86 -5.03 -10.99
N GLU A 86 -1.71 -5.71 -10.99
CA GLU A 86 -0.45 -5.23 -10.37
C GLU A 86 0.46 -4.42 -11.32
N GLY A 87 -0.04 -4.07 -12.50
CA GLY A 87 0.74 -3.32 -13.49
C GLY A 87 -0.07 -2.79 -14.66
N VAL A 88 0.63 -2.09 -15.55
CA VAL A 88 0.08 -1.45 -16.76
C VAL A 88 0.96 -1.76 -17.97
N HIS A 89 0.35 -2.18 -19.08
CA HIS A 89 1.06 -2.38 -20.34
C HIS A 89 1.32 -1.04 -21.03
N ILE A 90 2.47 -0.88 -21.68
CA ILE A 90 2.88 0.36 -22.38
C ILE A 90 1.85 0.88 -23.39
N SER A 91 1.05 0.00 -24.00
CA SER A 91 -0.04 0.42 -24.91
C SER A 91 -1.18 1.20 -24.23
N LYS A 92 -1.16 1.30 -22.89
CA LYS A 92 -2.10 2.08 -22.07
C LYS A 92 -1.43 3.29 -21.41
N VAL A 93 -0.18 3.60 -21.77
CA VAL A 93 0.60 4.69 -21.20
C VAL A 93 0.81 5.76 -22.25
N ASP A 94 0.49 7.01 -21.91
CA ASP A 94 0.62 8.15 -22.82
C ASP A 94 2.00 8.82 -22.69
N MET A 95 2.56 8.84 -21.48
CA MET A 95 3.86 9.47 -21.22
C MET A 95 4.69 8.65 -20.22
N ILE A 96 5.99 8.58 -20.48
CA ILE A 96 6.98 7.93 -19.62
C ILE A 96 7.97 9.01 -19.18
N VAL A 97 8.17 9.11 -17.87
CA VAL A 97 9.18 9.97 -17.25
C VAL A 97 10.27 9.07 -16.70
N GLU A 98 11.50 9.26 -17.19
CA GLU A 98 12.70 8.63 -16.65
C GLU A 98 13.55 9.71 -15.98
N GLY A 99 14.12 9.42 -14.82
CA GLY A 99 14.73 10.44 -13.97
C GLY A 99 15.89 9.92 -13.12
N GLU A 100 16.18 10.64 -12.04
CA GLU A 100 17.34 10.39 -11.18
C GLU A 100 17.18 9.15 -10.27
N ASN A 101 16.04 8.45 -10.33
CA ASN A 101 15.71 7.31 -9.46
C ASN A 101 15.89 7.65 -7.97
N PRO A 102 15.12 8.60 -7.42
CA PRO A 102 15.20 8.87 -5.99
C PRO A 102 14.74 7.65 -5.19
N ALA A 103 15.34 7.46 -4.02
CA ALA A 103 14.92 6.43 -3.08
C ALA A 103 13.42 6.53 -2.81
N ILE A 104 12.74 5.38 -2.76
CA ILE A 104 11.31 5.30 -2.49
C ILE A 104 11.04 5.91 -1.12
N ALA A 105 9.97 6.69 -1.02
CA ALA A 105 9.55 7.25 0.24
C ALA A 105 9.16 6.14 1.22
N GLU A 106 9.97 5.97 2.26
CA GLU A 106 9.68 5.07 3.37
C GLU A 106 8.96 5.83 4.49
N LEU A 107 7.98 5.18 5.10
CA LEU A 107 7.50 5.62 6.41
C LEU A 107 8.61 5.30 7.41
N GLY A 108 9.02 6.29 8.19
CA GLY A 108 9.95 6.04 9.30
C GLY A 108 9.40 4.95 10.21
N GLY A 109 10.31 4.15 10.79
CA GLY A 109 9.94 3.12 11.76
C GLY A 109 9.00 3.69 12.82
N GLY A 110 7.97 2.92 13.16
CA GLY A 110 7.09 3.26 14.28
C GLY A 110 7.91 3.57 15.53
N GLY A 111 7.41 4.47 16.38
CA GLY A 111 8.04 4.71 17.69
C GLY A 111 8.22 3.39 18.45
N ALA A 112 9.31 3.26 19.19
CA ALA A 112 9.59 2.06 19.98
C ALA A 112 8.39 1.68 20.85
N ALA A 113 8.09 0.39 20.92
CA ALA A 113 6.99 -0.13 21.73
C ALA A 113 7.14 0.29 23.20
N THR A 114 6.12 0.96 23.71
CA THR A 114 6.03 1.35 25.11
C THR A 114 5.76 0.13 26.00
N ASP A 115 5.89 0.28 27.32
CA ASP A 115 5.53 -0.79 28.25
C ASP A 115 4.04 -1.15 28.18
N VAL A 116 3.19 -0.17 27.83
CA VAL A 116 1.75 -0.40 27.59
C VAL A 116 1.56 -1.25 26.34
N ASP A 117 2.27 -0.94 25.24
CA ASP A 117 2.19 -1.71 23.99
C ASP A 117 2.60 -3.17 24.22
N LYS A 118 3.69 -3.40 24.97
CA LYS A 118 4.17 -4.76 25.31
C LYS A 118 3.17 -5.52 26.18
N ALA A 119 2.56 -4.85 27.16
CA ALA A 119 1.56 -5.47 28.02
C ALA A 119 0.32 -5.90 27.21
N VAL A 120 -0.14 -5.06 26.28
CA VAL A 120 -1.24 -5.39 25.37
C VAL A 120 -0.85 -6.50 24.40
N ALA A 121 0.34 -6.41 23.80
CA ALA A 121 0.83 -7.40 22.86
C ALA A 121 0.90 -8.81 23.48
N LYS A 122 1.34 -8.92 24.74
CA LYS A 122 1.32 -10.20 25.46
C LYS A 122 -0.08 -10.81 25.54
N LEU A 123 -1.07 -10.00 25.89
CA LEU A 123 -2.46 -10.47 25.94
C LEU A 123 -2.99 -10.91 24.58
N ILE A 124 -2.54 -10.26 23.50
CA ILE A 124 -2.93 -10.62 22.13
C ILE A 124 -2.27 -11.94 21.72
N VAL A 125 -0.96 -12.08 21.89
CA VAL A 125 -0.20 -13.26 21.45
C VAL A 125 -0.69 -14.54 22.14
N ASP A 126 -1.05 -14.46 23.42
CA ASP A 126 -1.63 -15.59 24.17
C ASP A 126 -2.96 -16.11 23.56
N GLN A 127 -3.62 -15.33 22.69
CA GLN A 127 -4.86 -15.73 22.01
C GLN A 127 -4.63 -16.27 20.60
N ILE A 128 -3.41 -16.21 20.07
CA ILE A 128 -3.12 -16.63 18.70
C ILE A 128 -2.84 -18.15 18.70
N PRO A 129 -3.64 -18.96 17.98
CA PRO A 129 -3.32 -20.38 17.82
C PRO A 129 -2.29 -20.60 16.69
N ASN A 130 -1.62 -21.75 16.72
CA ASN A 130 -0.92 -22.27 15.53
C ASN A 130 -1.87 -22.34 14.34
N GLY A 131 -1.39 -22.04 13.14
CA GLY A 131 -2.22 -22.02 11.94
C GLY A 131 -3.03 -20.73 11.72
N ALA A 132 -2.93 -19.73 12.60
CA ALA A 132 -3.69 -18.49 12.47
C ALA A 132 -3.29 -17.70 11.21
N CYS A 133 -4.28 -17.04 10.59
CA CYS A 133 -4.05 -16.09 9.51
C CYS A 133 -4.01 -14.66 10.07
N LEU A 134 -2.87 -14.00 9.90
CA LEU A 134 -2.59 -12.71 10.53
C LEU A 134 -2.91 -11.54 9.61
N GLN A 135 -3.47 -10.49 10.22
CA GLN A 135 -3.57 -9.14 9.70
C GLN A 135 -3.04 -8.20 10.78
N LEU A 136 -2.00 -7.44 10.47
CA LEU A 136 -1.39 -6.46 11.38
C LEU A 136 -1.42 -5.08 10.72
N GLY A 137 -1.60 -4.06 11.55
CA GLY A 137 -1.46 -2.67 11.13
C GLY A 137 -0.01 -2.18 11.30
N ILE A 138 0.17 -0.86 11.19
CA ILE A 138 1.47 -0.21 11.40
C ILE A 138 1.49 0.54 12.75
N GLY A 139 2.66 0.64 13.35
CA GLY A 139 2.92 1.48 14.53
C GLY A 139 3.40 0.69 15.75
N GLY A 140 3.67 1.39 16.86
CA GLY A 140 4.33 0.79 18.03
C GLY A 140 3.65 -0.47 18.59
N MET A 141 2.32 -0.48 18.69
CA MET A 141 1.57 -1.64 19.20
C MET A 141 1.53 -2.83 18.21
N PRO A 142 1.11 -2.67 16.93
CA PRO A 142 1.17 -3.77 15.96
C PRO A 142 2.59 -4.33 15.78
N ASN A 143 3.61 -3.48 15.76
CA ASN A 143 5.01 -3.92 15.67
C ASN A 143 5.41 -4.74 16.91
N ALA A 144 4.97 -4.36 18.12
CA ALA A 144 5.20 -5.16 19.33
C ALA A 144 4.55 -6.54 19.25
N VAL A 145 3.32 -6.63 18.72
CA VAL A 145 2.65 -7.91 18.48
C VAL A 145 3.45 -8.75 17.48
N GLY A 146 3.85 -8.16 16.35
CA GLY A 146 4.68 -8.84 15.33
C GLY A 146 5.99 -9.38 15.90
N SER A 147 6.73 -8.57 16.67
CA SER A 147 7.97 -8.99 17.33
C SER A 147 7.74 -10.15 18.31
N MET A 148 6.70 -10.06 19.14
CA MET A 148 6.39 -11.13 20.09
C MET A 148 5.93 -12.43 19.41
N ILE A 149 5.22 -12.35 18.29
CA ILE A 149 4.90 -13.52 17.46
C ILE A 149 6.19 -14.15 16.93
N ALA A 150 7.12 -13.35 16.39
CA ALA A 150 8.40 -13.81 15.86
C ALA A 150 9.30 -14.48 16.93
N GLU A 151 9.19 -14.05 18.18
CA GLU A 151 9.91 -14.61 19.33
C GLU A 151 9.18 -15.81 19.99
N SER A 152 7.95 -16.10 19.59
CA SER A 152 7.12 -17.18 20.17
C SER A 152 7.38 -18.56 19.55
N ASP A 153 6.72 -19.59 20.10
CA ASP A 153 6.73 -20.94 19.55
C ASP A 153 5.57 -21.23 18.58
N LEU A 154 4.85 -20.19 18.13
CA LEU A 154 3.77 -20.30 17.16
C LEU A 154 4.26 -20.82 15.81
N LYS A 155 3.44 -21.64 15.15
CA LYS A 155 3.77 -22.34 13.90
C LYS A 155 2.65 -22.26 12.90
N ASP A 156 3.03 -22.49 11.64
CA ASP A 156 2.13 -22.61 10.50
C ASP A 156 1.23 -21.38 10.28
N LEU A 157 1.73 -20.20 10.66
CA LEU A 157 1.01 -18.95 10.52
C LEU A 157 0.90 -18.54 9.05
N GLY A 158 -0.27 -18.03 8.66
CA GLY A 158 -0.52 -17.41 7.36
C GLY A 158 -0.61 -15.89 7.49
N VAL A 159 -0.52 -15.19 6.35
CA VAL A 159 -0.66 -13.74 6.30
C VAL A 159 -1.67 -13.37 5.21
N HIS A 160 -2.68 -12.60 5.58
CA HIS A 160 -3.60 -11.93 4.66
C HIS A 160 -3.90 -10.54 5.23
N THR A 161 -3.16 -9.55 4.74
CA THR A 161 -3.10 -8.22 5.35
C THR A 161 -3.20 -7.12 4.30
N GLU A 162 -3.63 -5.94 4.72
CA GLU A 162 -3.61 -4.73 3.88
C GLU A 162 -2.16 -4.32 3.55
N MET A 163 -1.28 -4.39 4.54
CA MET A 163 0.13 -4.05 4.45
C MET A 163 0.93 -5.01 5.32
N TYR A 164 2.09 -5.42 4.83
CA TYR A 164 3.06 -6.20 5.60
C TYR A 164 4.30 -5.35 5.82
N VAL A 165 4.73 -5.25 7.08
CA VAL A 165 5.80 -4.37 7.53
C VAL A 165 6.80 -5.13 8.38
N ASP A 166 7.97 -4.52 8.57
CA ASP A 166 9.09 -5.03 9.38
C ASP A 166 8.74 -5.34 10.84
#